data_AF-A0A5N5QBR6-F1
#
_entry.id   AF-A0A5N5QBR6-F1
#
_cell.length_a   1.000
_cell.length_b   1.000
_cell.length_c   1.000
_cell.angle_alpha   90.00
_cell.angle_beta   90.00
_cell.angle_gamma   90.00
#
_symmetry.space_group_name_H-M   'P 1'
#
loop_
_entity.id
_entity.type
_entity.pdbx_description
1 polymer ?
#
loop_
_entity_poly.entity_id
_entity_poly.type
_entity_poly.pdbx_seq_one_letter_code
_entity_poly.pdbx_strand_id
1 'polypeptide(L)'
;MSKSGARKLFLCSDNAGLIQALLSRDPSSAPSPVDMAAQLLYDFLISHPLVSVDLSWVPSHKNVFSNERADRIAKCSAFFTPTPFANHLTIFARHAAVVRLCSDWRKHWRQFRSSHPDSMGTSCLLNSPRPKFHRGHWDLEASWAVHTQIIQAITGHGRHAAYLFKCKKVDSPSCACGAVVQDTKHIFIDCPRHAHARHHLCRFSRSINLAHMFSTVEGLQATARFLAGGGFDI
;
A
#
# COMPACT_ATOMS: atom_id res chain seq x y z
N MET A 1 5.11 -34.49 -50.44
CA MET A 1 3.64 -34.60 -50.37
C MET A 1 3.11 -33.44 -49.53
N SER A 2 2.40 -32.49 -50.15
CA SER A 2 1.86 -31.30 -49.47
C SER A 2 0.69 -31.71 -48.58
N LYS A 3 0.78 -31.48 -47.26
CA LYS A 3 -0.35 -31.67 -46.34
C LYS A 3 -1.37 -30.55 -46.56
N SER A 4 -2.22 -30.71 -47.57
CA SER A 4 -3.43 -29.90 -47.77
C SER A 4 -4.34 -30.07 -46.55
N GLY A 5 -4.39 -29.06 -45.67
CA GLY A 5 -5.24 -29.07 -44.47
C GLY A 5 -4.62 -28.51 -43.19
N ALA A 6 -3.34 -28.14 -43.19
CA ALA A 6 -2.70 -27.53 -42.03
C ALA A 6 -3.26 -26.11 -41.76
N ARG A 7 -3.77 -25.87 -40.55
CA ARG A 7 -4.24 -24.53 -40.11
C ARG A 7 -3.21 -23.90 -39.19
N LYS A 8 -3.01 -22.60 -39.34
CA LYS A 8 -2.12 -21.81 -38.48
C LYS A 8 -2.95 -20.79 -37.70
N LEU A 9 -2.85 -20.84 -36.38
CA LEU A 9 -3.49 -19.92 -35.45
C LEU A 9 -2.46 -18.92 -34.93
N PHE A 10 -2.83 -17.64 -34.88
CA PHE A 10 -2.00 -16.60 -34.28
C PHE A 10 -2.65 -16.16 -32.97
N LEU A 11 -1.95 -16.35 -31.86
CA LEU A 11 -2.36 -15.89 -30.54
C LEU A 11 -1.52 -14.67 -30.17
N CYS A 12 -2.18 -13.52 -30.13
CA CYS A 12 -1.53 -12.25 -29.83
C CYS A 12 -1.85 -11.79 -28.40
N SER A 13 -0.85 -11.30 -27.66
CA SER A 13 -1.05 -10.70 -26.33
C SER A 13 -0.11 -9.51 -26.13
N ASP A 14 -0.56 -8.49 -25.42
CA ASP A 14 0.28 -7.37 -24.99
C ASP A 14 1.07 -7.64 -23.71
N ASN A 15 0.80 -8.78 -23.06
CA ASN A 15 1.53 -9.22 -21.89
C ASN A 15 2.76 -10.05 -22.28
N ALA A 16 3.90 -9.38 -22.43
CA ALA A 16 5.17 -10.03 -22.74
C ALA A 16 5.57 -11.10 -21.70
N GLY A 17 5.28 -10.86 -20.42
CA GLY A 17 5.55 -11.83 -19.35
C GLY A 17 4.73 -13.10 -19.47
N LEU A 18 3.46 -13.01 -19.88
CA LEU A 18 2.62 -14.18 -20.17
C LEU A 18 3.19 -15.00 -21.33
N ILE A 19 3.57 -14.34 -22.43
CA ILE A 19 4.14 -15.03 -23.60
C ILE A 19 5.45 -15.73 -23.20
N GLN A 20 6.32 -15.02 -22.48
CA GLN A 20 7.59 -15.59 -22.01
C GLN A 20 7.35 -16.81 -21.09
N ALA A 21 6.37 -16.73 -20.20
CA ALA A 21 6.04 -17.82 -19.30
C ALA A 21 5.43 -19.03 -20.04
N LEU A 22 4.55 -18.82 -21.02
CA LEU A 22 4.01 -19.89 -21.87
C LEU A 22 5.08 -20.58 -22.74
N LEU A 23 6.12 -19.84 -23.13
CA LEU A 23 7.25 -20.37 -23.90
C LEU A 23 8.34 -20.98 -23.02
N SER A 24 8.29 -20.78 -21.70
CA SER A 24 9.28 -21.29 -20.77
C SER A 24 9.14 -22.81 -20.61
N ARG A 25 10.27 -23.52 -20.48
CA ARG A 25 10.31 -24.99 -20.35
C ARG A 25 10.22 -25.48 -18.91
N ASP A 26 10.18 -24.56 -17.94
CA ASP A 26 10.21 -24.87 -16.51
C ASP A 26 8.94 -24.34 -15.84
N PRO A 27 7.88 -25.15 -15.72
CA PRO A 27 6.65 -24.74 -15.06
C PRO A 27 6.93 -24.48 -13.58
N SER A 28 6.43 -23.34 -13.08
CA SER A 28 6.57 -23.02 -11.66
C SER A 28 5.90 -24.08 -10.79
N SER A 29 6.49 -24.40 -9.63
CA SER A 29 6.02 -25.49 -8.75
C SER A 29 4.62 -25.25 -8.13
N ALA A 30 4.07 -24.04 -8.28
CA ALA A 30 2.76 -23.67 -7.78
C ALA A 30 1.77 -23.48 -8.95
N PRO A 31 0.56 -24.07 -8.89
CA PRO A 31 -0.44 -23.89 -9.93
C PRO A 31 -0.76 -22.41 -10.18
N SER A 32 -0.48 -21.94 -11.38
CA SER A 32 -0.79 -20.59 -11.86
C SER A 32 -1.78 -20.63 -13.03
N PRO A 33 -2.45 -19.49 -13.35
CA PRO A 33 -3.28 -19.40 -14.55
C PRO A 33 -2.49 -19.65 -15.84
N VAL A 34 -1.18 -19.38 -15.82
CA VAL A 34 -0.31 -19.62 -16.97
C VAL A 34 -0.10 -21.11 -17.19
N ASP A 35 0.13 -21.88 -16.11
CA ASP A 35 0.28 -23.33 -16.21
C ASP A 35 -1.00 -23.99 -16.74
N MET A 36 -2.16 -23.52 -16.28
CA MET A 36 -3.45 -23.98 -16.80
C MET A 36 -3.62 -23.63 -18.28
N ALA A 37 -3.28 -22.40 -18.69
CA ALA A 37 -3.35 -22.00 -20.09
C ALA A 37 -2.38 -22.80 -20.98
N ALA A 38 -1.16 -23.10 -20.48
CA ALA A 38 -0.18 -23.93 -21.15
C ALA A 38 -0.70 -25.36 -21.33
N GLN A 39 -1.27 -25.96 -20.29
CA GLN A 39 -1.86 -27.30 -20.35
C GLN A 39 -3.02 -27.36 -21.36
N LEU A 40 -3.95 -26.40 -21.31
CA LEU A 40 -5.06 -26.32 -22.26
C LEU A 40 -4.59 -26.17 -23.71
N LEU A 41 -3.55 -25.35 -23.92
CA LEU A 41 -2.95 -25.17 -25.25
C LEU A 41 -2.28 -26.46 -25.72
N TYR A 42 -1.57 -27.16 -24.84
CA TYR A 42 -0.91 -28.43 -25.13
C TYR A 42 -1.92 -29.53 -25.48
N ASP A 43 -2.96 -29.71 -24.66
CA ASP A 43 -4.03 -30.68 -24.89
C ASP A 43 -4.76 -30.42 -26.22
N PHE A 44 -5.01 -29.13 -26.51
CA PHE A 44 -5.59 -28.70 -27.79
C PHE A 44 -4.70 -29.06 -28.98
N LEU A 45 -3.40 -28.79 -28.91
CA LEU A 45 -2.45 -29.07 -29.99
C LEU A 45 -2.26 -30.57 -30.23
N ILE A 46 -2.23 -31.40 -29.18
CA ILE A 46 -2.21 -32.86 -29.31
C ILE A 46 -3.47 -33.37 -30.00
N SER A 47 -4.63 -32.84 -29.62
CA SER A 47 -5.92 -33.26 -30.19
C SER A 47 -6.09 -32.82 -31.65
N HIS A 48 -5.30 -31.83 -32.11
CA HIS A 48 -5.40 -31.25 -33.45
C HIS A 48 -4.02 -31.19 -34.14
N PRO A 49 -3.48 -32.34 -34.60
CA PRO A 49 -2.11 -32.42 -35.15
C PRO A 49 -1.90 -31.65 -36.47
N LEU A 50 -2.98 -31.17 -37.10
CA LEU A 50 -2.94 -30.30 -38.28
C LEU A 50 -2.95 -28.81 -37.92
N VAL A 51 -3.06 -28.45 -36.65
CA VAL A 51 -3.07 -27.07 -36.18
C VAL A 51 -1.70 -26.71 -35.62
N SER A 52 -1.18 -25.57 -36.05
CA SER A 52 -0.01 -24.92 -35.46
C SER A 52 -0.42 -23.60 -34.83
N VAL A 53 0.26 -23.20 -33.75
CA VAL A 53 -0.01 -21.97 -33.02
C VAL A 53 1.26 -21.14 -32.94
N ASP A 54 1.18 -19.87 -33.35
CA ASP A 54 2.22 -18.87 -33.15
C ASP A 54 1.78 -17.90 -32.04
N LEU A 55 2.61 -17.76 -31.01
CA LEU A 55 2.43 -16.74 -29.97
C LEU A 55 3.19 -15.47 -30.37
N SER A 56 2.52 -14.33 -30.39
CA SER A 56 3.10 -13.05 -30.80
C SER A 56 2.79 -11.94 -29.79
N TRP A 57 3.80 -11.14 -29.46
CA TRP A 57 3.59 -9.95 -28.64
C TRP A 57 3.06 -8.81 -29.49
N VAL A 58 2.11 -8.05 -28.94
CA VAL A 58 1.58 -6.82 -29.55
C VAL A 58 1.69 -5.65 -28.58
N PRO A 59 1.96 -4.42 -29.05
CA PRO A 59 2.10 -3.29 -28.14
C PRO A 59 0.74 -2.86 -27.55
N SER A 60 0.72 -2.60 -26.25
CA SER A 60 -0.43 -2.03 -25.56
C SER A 60 -0.58 -0.53 -25.87
N HIS A 61 -1.82 -0.03 -25.91
CA HIS A 61 -2.16 1.39 -26.11
C HIS A 61 -1.58 2.02 -27.40
N LYS A 62 -1.52 1.25 -28.49
CA LYS A 62 -1.04 1.71 -29.80
C LYS A 62 -2.11 1.66 -30.91
N ASN A 63 -3.41 1.71 -30.59
CA ASN A 63 -4.49 1.67 -31.59
C ASN A 63 -4.51 0.39 -32.43
N VAL A 64 -3.97 -0.73 -31.91
CA VAL A 64 -4.13 -2.05 -32.54
C VAL A 64 -5.55 -2.53 -32.26
N PHE A 65 -6.44 -2.36 -33.24
CA PHE A 65 -7.89 -2.59 -33.10
C PHE A 65 -8.25 -3.88 -32.37
N SER A 66 -7.64 -5.02 -32.76
CA SER A 66 -7.93 -6.32 -32.15
C SER A 66 -7.50 -6.40 -30.69
N ASN A 67 -6.35 -5.80 -30.32
CA ASN A 67 -5.87 -5.77 -28.93
C ASN A 67 -6.74 -4.85 -28.07
N GLU A 68 -7.10 -3.67 -28.58
CA GLU A 68 -7.97 -2.73 -27.86
C GLU A 68 -9.38 -3.28 -27.67
N ARG A 69 -9.89 -4.04 -28.64
CA ARG A 69 -11.14 -4.77 -28.50
C ARG A 69 -11.03 -5.84 -27.41
N ALA A 70 -9.94 -6.61 -27.37
CA ALA A 70 -9.71 -7.60 -26.32
C ALA A 70 -9.61 -6.95 -24.93
N ASP A 71 -8.85 -5.86 -24.79
CA ASP A 71 -8.72 -5.09 -23.54
C ASP A 71 -10.07 -4.51 -23.09
N ARG A 72 -10.87 -3.98 -24.01
CA ARG A 72 -12.23 -3.49 -23.70
C ARG A 72 -13.13 -4.60 -23.19
N ILE A 73 -13.13 -5.76 -23.84
CA ILE A 73 -13.90 -6.94 -23.38
C ILE A 73 -13.43 -7.35 -21.98
N ALA A 74 -12.12 -7.48 -21.76
CA ALA A 74 -11.56 -7.85 -20.46
C ALA A 74 -11.95 -6.85 -19.35
N LYS A 75 -11.89 -5.54 -19.63
CA LYS A 75 -12.32 -4.47 -18.69
C LYS A 75 -13.81 -4.53 -18.38
N CYS A 76 -14.66 -4.76 -19.38
CA CYS A 76 -16.10 -4.95 -19.17
C CYS A 76 -16.37 -6.19 -18.32
N SER A 77 -15.62 -7.27 -18.53
CA SER A 77 -15.74 -8.52 -17.78
C SER A 77 -15.20 -8.41 -16.34
N ALA A 78 -14.28 -7.49 -16.05
CA ALA A 78 -13.72 -7.30 -14.70
C ALA A 78 -14.76 -6.86 -13.64
N PHE A 79 -15.90 -6.32 -14.08
CA PHE A 79 -17.01 -5.94 -13.20
C PHE A 79 -17.94 -7.12 -12.83
N PHE A 80 -17.82 -8.25 -13.52
CA PHE A 80 -18.56 -9.45 -13.21
C PHE A 80 -17.73 -10.33 -12.29
N THR A 81 -18.32 -10.82 -11.20
CA THR A 81 -17.71 -11.86 -10.38
C THR A 81 -17.56 -13.10 -11.27
N PRO A 82 -16.34 -13.54 -11.62
CA PRO A 82 -16.20 -14.71 -12.47
C PRO A 82 -16.79 -15.90 -11.72
N THR A 83 -17.57 -16.74 -12.40
CA THR A 83 -17.75 -18.12 -11.94
C THR A 83 -16.35 -18.71 -11.77
N PRO A 84 -15.99 -19.25 -10.59
CA PRO A 84 -14.62 -19.55 -10.27
C PRO A 84 -14.16 -20.77 -11.06
N PHE A 85 -13.61 -20.55 -12.25
CA PHE A 85 -12.99 -21.61 -13.05
C PHE A 85 -11.66 -22.08 -12.41
N ALA A 86 -11.11 -21.33 -11.45
CA ALA A 86 -9.78 -21.59 -10.89
C ALA A 86 -9.55 -21.04 -9.46
N ASN A 87 -10.55 -21.12 -8.57
CA ASN A 87 -10.44 -20.67 -7.16
C ASN A 87 -9.34 -21.38 -6.33
N HIS A 88 -8.84 -22.53 -6.78
CA HIS A 88 -7.75 -23.27 -6.16
C HIS A 88 -6.36 -22.71 -6.50
N LEU A 89 -6.24 -21.82 -7.50
CA LEU A 89 -4.93 -21.26 -7.86
C LEU A 89 -4.45 -20.28 -6.81
N THR A 90 -3.14 -20.29 -6.59
CA THR A 90 -2.45 -19.47 -5.57
C THR A 90 -2.72 -17.97 -5.74
N ILE A 91 -2.84 -17.49 -6.99
CA ILE A 91 -3.10 -16.09 -7.28
C ILE A 91 -4.50 -15.64 -6.83
N PHE A 92 -5.53 -16.48 -7.01
CA PHE A 92 -6.89 -16.18 -6.58
C PHE A 92 -7.00 -16.23 -5.07
N ALA A 93 -6.40 -17.24 -4.43
CA ALA A 93 -6.33 -17.33 -2.97
C ALA A 93 -5.63 -16.09 -2.38
N ARG A 94 -4.49 -15.67 -2.96
CA ARG A 94 -3.77 -14.47 -2.54
C ARG A 94 -4.58 -13.20 -2.74
N HIS A 95 -5.23 -13.05 -3.91
CA HIS A 95 -6.08 -11.90 -4.19
C HIS A 95 -7.25 -11.83 -3.20
N ALA A 96 -7.96 -12.93 -2.98
CA ALA A 96 -9.07 -13.02 -2.02
C ALA A 96 -8.61 -12.68 -0.60
N ALA A 97 -7.44 -13.19 -0.17
CA ALA A 97 -6.84 -12.86 1.12
C ALA A 97 -6.54 -11.36 1.25
N VAL A 98 -5.95 -10.73 0.23
CA VAL A 98 -5.66 -9.28 0.22
C VAL A 98 -6.95 -8.46 0.26
N VAL A 99 -7.96 -8.83 -0.54
CA VAL A 99 -9.27 -8.15 -0.54
C VAL A 99 -9.93 -8.23 0.84
N ARG A 100 -9.93 -9.42 1.44
CA ARG A 100 -10.46 -9.64 2.78
C ARG A 100 -9.70 -8.82 3.82
N LEU A 101 -8.36 -8.88 3.83
CA LEU A 101 -7.54 -8.13 4.78
C LEU A 101 -7.77 -6.61 4.66
N CYS A 102 -7.85 -6.08 3.44
CA CYS A 102 -8.18 -4.67 3.21
C CYS A 102 -9.61 -4.32 3.67
N SER A 103 -10.56 -5.23 3.56
CA SER A 103 -11.93 -5.05 4.06
C SER A 103 -11.98 -5.04 5.59
N ASP A 104 -11.37 -6.06 6.21
CA ASP A 104 -11.31 -6.23 7.66
C ASP A 104 -10.57 -5.06 8.31
N TRP A 105 -9.47 -4.61 7.72
CA TRP A 105 -8.74 -3.42 8.16
C TRP A 105 -9.60 -2.15 8.10
N ARG A 106 -10.32 -1.91 6.99
CA ARG A 106 -11.23 -0.75 6.87
C ARG A 106 -12.36 -0.79 7.89
N LYS A 107 -12.87 -1.97 8.24
CA LYS A 107 -13.87 -2.13 9.30
C LYS A 107 -13.26 -1.82 10.67
N HIS A 108 -12.11 -2.41 10.97
CA HIS A 108 -11.40 -2.19 12.22
C HIS A 108 -11.05 -0.72 12.43
N TRP A 109 -10.49 -0.05 11.42
CA TRP A 109 -10.14 1.37 11.50
C TRP A 109 -11.36 2.28 11.75
N ARG A 110 -12.49 2.01 11.09
CA ARG A 110 -13.74 2.75 11.33
C ARG A 110 -14.22 2.58 12.76
N GLN A 111 -14.24 1.34 13.26
CA GLN A 111 -14.63 1.06 14.65
C GLN A 111 -13.69 1.76 15.63
N PHE A 112 -12.38 1.70 15.42
CA PHE A 112 -11.40 2.40 16.24
C PHE A 112 -11.69 3.91 16.32
N ARG A 113 -11.90 4.57 15.16
CA ARG A 113 -12.20 6.02 15.11
C ARG A 113 -13.48 6.37 15.85
N SER A 114 -14.53 5.55 15.74
CA SER A 114 -15.79 5.78 16.44
C SER A 114 -15.66 5.58 17.96
N SER A 115 -14.88 4.61 18.41
CA SER A 115 -14.69 4.33 19.84
C SER A 115 -13.66 5.23 20.52
N HIS A 116 -12.77 5.88 19.77
CA HIS A 116 -11.69 6.71 20.29
C HIS A 116 -11.59 8.08 19.58
N PRO A 117 -12.64 8.92 19.68
CA PRO A 117 -12.70 10.21 18.97
C PRO A 117 -11.55 11.15 19.37
N ASP A 118 -11.15 11.12 20.65
CA ASP A 118 -10.12 12.01 21.20
C ASP A 118 -8.70 11.45 21.11
N SER A 119 -8.51 10.29 20.48
CA SER A 119 -7.17 9.71 20.32
C SER A 119 -6.34 10.48 19.29
N MET A 120 -5.02 10.48 19.47
CA MET A 120 -4.07 11.03 18.51
C MET A 120 -4.22 10.37 17.13
N GLY A 121 -4.40 9.05 17.09
CA GLY A 121 -4.62 8.33 15.83
C GLY A 121 -5.86 8.82 15.07
N THR A 122 -6.96 9.13 15.77
CA THR A 122 -8.18 9.64 15.15
C THR A 122 -8.05 11.11 14.73
N SER A 123 -7.41 11.94 15.55
CA SER A 123 -7.30 13.39 15.32
C SER A 123 -6.22 13.76 14.29
N CYS A 124 -5.19 12.93 14.14
CA CYS A 124 -4.01 13.23 13.33
C CYS A 124 -3.95 12.52 11.98
N LEU A 125 -4.80 11.52 11.73
CA LEU A 125 -4.81 10.79 10.47
C LEU A 125 -6.07 11.11 9.68
N LEU A 126 -5.88 11.89 8.60
CA LEU A 126 -6.96 12.25 7.68
C LEU A 126 -7.51 11.01 6.95
N ASN A 127 -6.61 10.08 6.61
CA ASN A 127 -6.91 8.89 5.84
C ASN A 127 -6.73 7.62 6.68
N SER A 128 -7.44 6.55 6.31
CA SER A 128 -7.17 5.23 6.87
C SER A 128 -5.73 4.83 6.56
N PRO A 129 -4.93 4.41 7.58
CA PRO A 129 -3.58 3.91 7.33
C PRO A 129 -3.66 2.77 6.33
N ARG A 130 -2.67 2.67 5.44
CA ARG A 130 -2.60 1.49 4.57
C ARG A 130 -1.77 0.40 5.27
N PRO A 131 -2.05 -0.89 5.04
CA PRO A 131 -1.21 -2.00 5.52
C PRO A 131 0.23 -2.00 4.97
N LYS A 132 0.60 -0.99 4.18
CA LYS A 132 1.92 -0.76 3.62
C LYS A 132 2.28 0.69 3.86
N PHE A 133 3.46 0.93 4.43
CA PHE A 133 3.99 2.28 4.60
C PHE A 133 4.11 2.98 3.24
N HIS A 134 3.70 4.25 3.21
CA HIS A 134 3.86 5.09 2.03
C HIS A 134 5.34 5.27 1.69
N ARG A 135 5.68 5.44 0.41
CA ARG A 135 7.09 5.59 0.00
C ARG A 135 7.82 6.75 0.67
N GLY A 136 7.09 7.84 0.95
CA GLY A 136 7.61 9.01 1.67
C GLY A 136 8.11 8.73 3.10
N HIS A 137 7.79 7.58 3.70
CA HIS A 137 8.42 7.13 4.96
C HIS A 137 9.87 6.65 4.76
N TRP A 138 10.20 6.19 3.55
CA TRP A 138 11.56 5.82 3.12
C TRP A 138 12.33 7.02 2.57
N ASP A 139 11.63 7.95 1.92
CA ASP A 139 12.21 9.19 1.39
C ASP A 139 12.35 10.28 2.46
N LEU A 140 12.02 9.95 3.72
CA LEU A 140 12.22 10.84 4.85
C LEU A 140 13.73 10.91 5.14
N GLU A 141 14.34 12.07 4.92
CA GLU A 141 15.73 12.35 5.28
C GLU A 141 15.90 12.46 6.81
N ALA A 142 15.66 11.35 7.52
CA ALA A 142 15.66 11.30 8.97
C ALA A 142 16.24 9.97 9.47
N SER A 143 16.84 10.00 10.65
CA SER A 143 17.29 8.77 11.30
C SER A 143 16.11 7.87 11.68
N TRP A 144 16.38 6.58 11.85
CA TRP A 144 15.39 5.63 12.35
C TRP A 144 14.79 6.04 13.71
N ALA A 145 15.60 6.68 14.56
CA ALA A 145 15.15 7.22 15.84
C ALA A 145 14.09 8.32 15.65
N VAL A 146 14.32 9.27 14.75
CA VAL A 146 13.34 10.32 14.42
C VAL A 146 12.06 9.72 13.82
N HIS A 147 12.19 8.73 12.95
CA HIS A 147 11.03 8.04 12.40
C HIS A 147 10.19 7.37 13.50
N THR A 148 10.84 6.70 14.45
CA THR A 148 10.16 6.08 15.59
C THR A 148 9.38 7.11 16.40
N GLN A 149 9.99 8.27 16.68
CA GLN A 149 9.34 9.39 17.36
C GLN A 149 8.14 9.95 16.59
N ILE A 150 8.19 10.00 15.26
CA ILE A 150 7.03 10.40 14.43
C ILE A 150 5.86 9.43 14.63
N ILE A 151 6.12 8.12 14.62
CA ILE A 151 5.07 7.11 14.84
C ILE A 151 4.52 7.20 16.27
N GLN A 152 5.38 7.44 17.26
CA GLN A 152 4.97 7.67 18.65
C GLN A 152 4.10 8.92 18.78
N ALA A 153 4.43 10.01 18.07
CA ALA A 153 3.63 11.23 18.03
C ALA A 153 2.25 10.98 17.41
N ILE A 154 2.20 10.31 16.25
CA ILE A 154 0.95 9.97 15.53
C ILE A 154 0.03 9.09 16.38
N THR A 155 0.59 8.10 17.06
CA THR A 155 -0.18 7.18 17.90
C THR A 155 -0.51 7.76 19.26
N GLY A 156 0.22 8.79 19.70
CA GLY A 156 0.18 9.32 21.06
C GLY A 156 0.85 8.41 22.09
N HIS A 157 1.58 7.39 21.66
CA HIS A 157 2.22 6.37 22.49
C HIS A 157 3.74 6.55 22.53
N GLY A 158 4.20 7.63 23.16
CA GLY A 158 5.61 8.00 23.26
C GLY A 158 6.12 8.06 24.70
N ARG A 159 7.35 8.54 24.87
CA ARG A 159 8.00 8.83 26.15
C ARG A 159 7.54 10.13 26.83
N HIS A 160 6.54 10.86 26.30
CA HIS A 160 5.96 12.03 26.97
C HIS A 160 5.22 11.67 28.27
N ALA A 161 5.18 12.62 29.21
CA ALA A 161 4.70 12.35 30.57
C ALA A 161 3.24 11.89 30.62
N ALA A 162 2.37 12.40 29.74
CA ALA A 162 0.97 11.99 29.72
C ALA A 162 0.81 10.49 29.39
N TYR A 163 1.61 9.94 28.49
CA TYR A 163 1.57 8.50 28.20
C TYR A 163 2.28 7.67 29.28
N LEU A 164 3.46 8.11 29.73
CA LEU A 164 4.19 7.40 30.79
C LEU A 164 3.38 7.32 32.09
N PHE A 165 2.62 8.35 32.44
CA PHE A 165 1.71 8.36 33.58
C PHE A 165 0.60 7.33 33.43
N LYS A 166 -0.02 7.24 32.24
CA LYS A 166 -1.00 6.18 31.93
C LYS A 166 -0.40 4.77 32.07
N CYS A 167 0.88 4.62 31.73
CA CYS A 167 1.64 3.39 31.93
C CYS A 167 2.16 3.18 33.36
N LYS A 168 1.86 4.09 34.31
CA LYS A 168 2.34 4.06 35.71
C LYS A 168 3.87 4.04 35.84
N LYS A 169 4.57 4.71 34.92
CA LYS A 169 6.04 4.83 34.91
C LYS A 169 6.56 6.13 35.50
N VAL A 170 5.69 7.12 35.66
CA VAL A 170 5.98 8.42 36.29
C VAL A 170 4.78 8.80 37.17
N ASP A 171 5.01 9.64 38.17
CA ASP A 171 3.99 10.00 39.16
C ASP A 171 3.08 11.15 38.71
N SER A 172 3.42 11.85 37.62
CA SER A 172 2.65 12.97 37.12
C SER A 172 2.66 13.06 35.58
N PRO A 173 1.53 13.45 34.95
CA PRO A 173 1.46 13.71 33.52
C PRO A 173 1.96 15.11 33.13
N SER A 174 2.37 15.95 34.10
CA SER A 174 2.68 17.36 33.88
C SER A 174 3.99 17.59 33.14
N CYS A 175 4.07 18.69 32.39
CA CYS A 175 5.29 19.11 31.74
C CYS A 175 6.15 19.94 32.69
N ALA A 176 7.47 19.82 32.58
CA ALA A 176 8.42 20.69 33.29
C ALA A 176 8.30 22.19 32.92
N CYS A 177 7.56 22.54 31.87
CA CYS A 177 7.23 23.94 31.57
C CYS A 177 6.09 24.50 32.42
N GLY A 178 5.50 23.71 33.32
CA GLY A 178 4.36 24.09 34.17
C GLY A 178 2.98 23.73 33.62
N ALA A 179 2.89 23.14 32.42
CA ALA A 179 1.62 22.65 31.88
C ALA A 179 1.13 21.40 32.64
N VAL A 180 -0.17 21.33 32.92
CA VAL A 180 -0.77 20.22 33.69
C VAL A 180 -0.61 18.87 32.99
N VAL A 181 -0.61 18.86 31.65
CA VAL A 181 -0.48 17.65 30.83
C VAL A 181 0.55 17.89 29.73
N GLN A 182 1.54 17.00 29.62
CA GLN A 182 2.50 16.93 28.52
C GLN A 182 2.06 15.84 27.54
N ASP A 183 1.22 16.18 26.58
CA ASP A 183 0.84 15.30 25.47
C ASP A 183 1.49 15.74 24.14
N THR A 184 1.25 14.97 23.06
CA THR A 184 1.78 15.31 21.73
C THR A 184 1.35 16.71 21.29
N LYS A 185 0.09 17.10 21.53
CA LYS A 185 -0.41 18.40 21.12
C LYS A 185 0.36 19.52 21.81
N HIS A 186 0.53 19.42 23.13
CA HIS A 186 1.32 20.37 23.90
C HIS A 186 2.76 20.45 23.38
N ILE A 187 3.44 19.31 23.19
CA ILE A 187 4.82 19.29 22.68
C ILE A 187 4.94 20.02 21.34
N PHE A 188 4.04 19.72 20.40
CA PHE A 188 4.09 20.23 19.03
C PHE A 188 3.47 21.63 18.84
N ILE A 189 2.62 22.13 19.75
CA ILE A 189 1.84 23.37 19.56
C ILE A 189 2.08 24.41 20.67
N ASP A 190 2.21 23.99 21.93
CA ASP A 190 2.09 24.92 23.06
C ASP A 190 3.37 25.02 23.92
N CYS A 191 4.20 23.98 23.94
CA CYS A 191 5.33 23.88 24.86
C CYS A 191 6.39 24.97 24.56
N PRO A 192 6.67 25.88 25.50
CA PRO A 192 7.67 26.93 25.30
C PRO A 192 9.09 26.36 25.21
N ARG A 193 9.35 25.19 25.82
CA ARG A 193 10.66 24.51 25.77
C ARG A 193 11.05 24.06 24.36
N HIS A 194 10.10 23.99 23.45
CA HIS A 194 10.32 23.56 22.05
C HIS A 194 10.05 24.70 21.06
N ALA A 195 9.92 25.94 21.55
CA ALA A 195 9.66 27.10 20.71
C ALA A 195 10.78 27.34 19.67
N HIS A 196 12.04 27.08 20.04
CA HIS A 196 13.18 27.25 19.14
C HIS A 196 13.11 26.35 17.91
N ALA A 197 12.65 25.10 18.05
CA ALA A 197 12.53 24.15 16.95
C ALA A 197 11.24 24.31 16.14
N ARG A 198 10.22 24.96 16.71
CA ARG A 198 8.88 25.14 16.13
C ARG A 198 8.87 25.88 14.79
N HIS A 199 9.90 26.67 14.50
CA HIS A 199 10.04 27.35 13.20
C HIS A 199 10.03 26.38 12.00
N HIS A 200 10.50 25.14 12.17
CA HIS A 200 10.40 24.10 11.13
C HIS A 200 8.95 23.75 10.77
N LEU A 201 8.07 23.73 11.79
CA LEU A 201 6.64 23.47 11.61
C LEU A 201 5.92 24.69 11.03
N CYS A 202 6.24 25.89 11.55
CA CYS A 202 5.62 27.14 11.08
C CYS A 202 5.97 27.46 9.61
N ARG A 203 7.13 27.02 9.12
CA ARG A 203 7.50 27.12 7.71
C ARG A 203 6.63 26.26 6.81
N PHE A 204 6.15 25.12 7.31
CA PHE A 204 5.21 24.25 6.59
C PHE A 204 3.77 24.78 6.67
N SER A 205 3.31 25.18 7.87
CA SER A 205 1.96 25.69 8.07
C SER A 205 1.94 26.80 9.12
N ARG A 206 1.36 27.96 8.78
CA ARG A 206 1.26 29.13 9.68
C ARG A 206 0.49 28.81 10.96
N SER A 207 -0.55 27.99 10.86
CA SER A 207 -1.22 27.36 12.01
C SER A 207 -0.91 25.86 11.99
N ILE A 208 -0.37 25.35 13.09
CA ILE A 208 0.04 23.93 13.17
C ILE A 208 -1.23 23.07 13.23
N ASN A 209 -1.57 22.47 12.10
CA ASN A 209 -2.64 21.48 12.00
C ASN A 209 -2.01 20.07 11.99
N LEU A 210 -2.14 19.34 13.09
CA LEU A 210 -1.52 18.02 13.24
C LEU A 210 -2.02 17.02 12.20
N ALA A 211 -3.31 17.06 11.83
CA ALA A 211 -3.87 16.14 10.84
C ALA A 211 -3.22 16.30 9.47
N HIS A 212 -3.08 17.55 9.02
CA HIS A 212 -2.40 17.86 7.76
C HIS A 212 -0.90 17.54 7.83
N MET A 213 -0.26 17.87 8.95
CA MET A 213 1.17 17.65 9.18
C MET A 213 1.54 16.17 9.15
N PHE A 214 0.78 15.30 9.84
CA PHE A 214 1.06 13.87 9.89
C PHE A 214 0.55 13.07 8.68
N SER A 215 -0.26 13.69 7.81
CA SER A 215 -0.84 13.03 6.63
C SER A 215 -0.18 13.42 5.30
N THR A 216 0.85 14.28 5.30
CA THR A 216 1.54 14.77 4.09
C THR A 216 3.04 14.51 4.17
N VAL A 217 3.71 14.33 3.02
CA VAL A 217 5.16 14.06 2.99
C VAL A 217 5.94 15.27 3.51
N GLU A 218 5.56 16.47 3.08
CA GLU A 218 6.17 17.73 3.48
C GLU A 218 5.97 17.99 4.99
N GLY A 219 4.79 17.65 5.52
CA GLY A 219 4.49 17.75 6.94
C GLY A 219 5.30 16.76 7.79
N LEU A 220 5.49 15.53 7.32
CA LEU A 220 6.37 14.55 7.96
C LEU A 220 7.83 14.99 7.94
N GLN A 221 8.30 15.60 6.84
CA GLN A 221 9.65 16.18 6.78
C GLN A 221 9.83 17.34 7.75
N ALA A 222 8.82 18.22 7.87
CA ALA A 222 8.84 19.31 8.85
C ALA A 222 8.86 18.77 10.29
N THR A 223 8.07 17.72 10.56
CA THR A 223 8.05 17.00 11.84
C THR A 223 9.41 16.40 12.16
N ALA A 224 10.06 15.76 11.18
CA ALA A 224 11.37 15.17 11.35
C ALA A 224 12.42 16.23 11.74
N ARG A 225 12.43 17.38 11.07
CA ARG A 225 13.33 18.51 11.39
C ARG A 225 13.05 19.09 12.78
N PHE A 226 11.77 19.22 13.15
CA PHE A 226 11.37 19.67 14.49
C PHE A 226 11.91 18.74 15.59
N LEU A 227 11.76 17.42 15.42
CA LEU A 227 12.25 16.43 16.39
C LEU A 227 13.78 16.39 16.45
N ALA A 228 14.44 16.41 15.29
CA ALA A 228 15.90 16.43 15.21
C ALA A 228 16.53 17.70 15.83
N GLY A 229 15.94 18.87 15.59
CA GLY A 229 16.39 20.15 16.17
C GLY A 229 15.93 20.40 17.61
N GLY A 230 14.98 19.60 18.10
CA GLY A 230 14.39 19.74 19.42
C GLY A 230 15.29 19.21 20.55
N GLY A 231 16.09 18.17 20.28
CA GLY A 231 16.94 17.53 21.28
C GLY A 231 16.15 16.84 22.41
N PHE A 232 14.92 16.40 22.12
CA PHE A 232 14.06 15.68 23.07
C PHE A 232 13.46 14.43 22.41
N ASP A 233 13.08 13.45 23.23
CA ASP A 233 12.35 12.28 22.80
C ASP A 233 10.87 12.43 23.16
N ILE A 234 9.98 12.12 22.21
CA ILE A 234 8.52 12.10 22.43
C ILE A 234 8.01 10.74 22.85
#